data_AF-A0A927VR00-F1
#
_entry.id   AF-A0A927VR00-F1
#
_cell.length_a   1.000
_cell.length_b   1.000
_cell.length_c   1.000
_cell.angle_alpha   90.00
_cell.angle_beta   90.00
_cell.angle_gamma   90.00
#
_symmetry.space_group_name_H-M   'P 1'
#
loop_
_entity.id
_entity.type
_entity.pdbx_description
1 polymer ?
#
loop_
_entity_poly.entity_id
_entity_poly.type
_entity_poly.pdbx_seq_one_letter_code
_entity_poly.pdbx_strand_id
1 'polypeptide(L)'
;MQEIKKDDFYDLVKQYDQDSEYYIIGEVEYLLLRDDEAYDGLRSHREALHFVFDRMVEQSLEDREKARDMSGDETADKLHPWVYDIDKAQPSPLAPQEFFYCPNILKTDHYGNVWYDAQWEHENSGTTVPYWYALMEPVYGRKNKPEDFKKVNEALFPNGTDALEIYEWTTDWSDYFDAGHEWYGACCWSIYDKTMNRYAVMLVSATD
;
A
#
# COMPACT_ATOMS: atom_id res chain seq x y z
N MET A 1 -14.89 -1.82 12.58
CA MET A 1 -13.79 -1.15 11.84
C MET A 1 -13.91 0.38 11.84
N GLN A 2 -12.81 1.10 12.10
CA GLN A 2 -12.67 2.55 11.95
C GLN A 2 -11.27 2.89 11.41
N GLU A 3 -11.16 3.91 10.56
CA GLU A 3 -9.86 4.46 10.17
C GLU A 3 -9.26 5.32 11.29
N ILE A 4 -7.96 5.16 11.50
CA ILE A 4 -7.17 6.03 12.35
C ILE A 4 -6.68 7.19 11.47
N LYS A 5 -7.23 8.39 11.68
CA LYS A 5 -6.89 9.59 10.89
C LYS A 5 -5.70 10.39 11.43
N LYS A 6 -5.24 10.09 12.64
CA LYS A 6 -4.15 10.79 13.32
C LYS A 6 -3.30 9.76 14.04
N ASP A 7 -2.05 9.67 13.62
CA ASP A 7 -1.06 8.74 14.13
C ASP A 7 0.33 9.33 13.91
N ASP A 8 1.26 9.10 14.84
CA ASP A 8 2.64 9.61 14.72
C ASP A 8 3.33 9.04 13.46
N PHE A 9 2.90 7.86 13.00
CA PHE A 9 3.35 7.30 11.72
C PHE A 9 3.01 8.21 10.53
N TYR A 10 1.80 8.76 10.50
CA TYR A 10 1.37 9.65 9.41
C TYR A 10 2.11 11.01 9.41
N ASP A 11 2.48 11.51 10.59
CA ASP A 11 3.32 12.71 10.69
C ASP A 11 4.75 12.45 10.17
N LEU A 12 5.21 11.20 10.22
CA LEU A 12 6.47 10.77 9.60
C LEU A 12 6.33 10.59 8.09
N VAL A 13 5.26 9.94 7.61
CA VAL A 13 5.00 9.72 6.18
C VAL A 13 4.95 11.05 5.42
N LYS A 14 4.29 12.07 5.97
CA LYS A 14 4.22 13.41 5.37
C LYS A 14 5.57 14.11 5.18
N GLN A 15 6.65 13.61 5.78
CA GLN A 15 8.00 14.14 5.53
C GLN A 15 8.59 13.65 4.20
N TYR A 16 8.08 12.53 3.68
CA TYR A 16 8.49 11.94 2.40
C TYR A 16 7.74 12.55 1.22
N ASP A 17 6.47 12.91 1.42
CA ASP A 17 5.66 13.65 0.46
C ASP A 17 4.75 14.65 1.21
N GLN A 18 5.08 15.94 1.12
CA GLN A 18 4.35 17.00 1.82
C GLN A 18 3.10 17.47 1.08
N ASP A 19 3.03 17.21 -0.22
CA ASP A 19 1.99 17.74 -1.10
C ASP A 19 0.91 16.67 -1.39
N SER A 20 1.18 15.40 -1.09
CA SER A 20 0.19 14.33 -1.22
C SER A 20 -0.90 14.40 -0.15
N GLU A 21 -2.15 14.27 -0.60
CA GLU A 21 -3.31 14.06 0.28
C GLU A 21 -3.35 12.63 0.85
N TYR A 22 -2.57 11.72 0.27
CA TYR A 22 -2.44 10.33 0.66
C TYR A 22 -1.19 10.09 1.51
N TYR A 23 -1.24 9.07 2.36
CA TYR A 23 -0.08 8.66 3.14
C TYR A 23 0.74 7.65 2.33
N ILE A 24 1.57 8.17 1.43
CA ILE A 24 2.38 7.36 0.49
C ILE A 24 3.87 7.51 0.79
N ILE A 25 4.62 6.40 0.73
CA ILE A 25 6.10 6.41 0.67
C ILE A 25 6.54 5.45 -0.43
N GLY A 26 7.30 5.96 -1.40
CA GLY A 26 7.55 5.23 -2.63
C GLY A 26 6.23 5.06 -3.38
N GLU A 27 5.86 3.83 -3.69
CA GLU A 27 4.56 3.47 -4.30
C GLU A 27 3.57 2.85 -3.31
N VAL A 28 3.90 2.88 -2.01
CA VAL A 28 3.09 2.22 -0.97
C VAL A 28 2.18 3.23 -0.30
N GLU A 29 0.88 3.05 -0.46
CA GLU A 29 -0.16 3.75 0.27
C GLU A 29 -0.47 3.01 1.59
N TYR A 30 -0.50 3.75 2.71
CA TYR A 30 -0.73 3.20 4.04
C TYR A 30 -2.08 3.64 4.61
N LEU A 31 -2.91 2.67 4.99
CA LEU A 31 -4.20 2.88 5.63
C LEU A 31 -4.25 2.17 6.98
N LEU A 32 -4.24 2.95 8.05
CA LEU A 32 -4.30 2.48 9.44
C LEU A 32 -5.75 2.36 9.90
N LEU A 33 -6.11 1.19 10.43
CA LEU A 33 -7.44 0.90 10.93
C LEU A 33 -7.37 0.34 12.34
N ARG A 34 -8.45 0.51 13.10
CA ARG A 34 -8.70 -0.21 14.34
C ARG A 34 -10.06 -0.88 14.28
N ASP A 35 -10.21 -1.96 15.04
CA ASP A 35 -11.53 -2.51 15.33
C ASP A 35 -11.78 -2.58 16.83
N ASP A 36 -13.02 -2.29 17.20
CA ASP A 36 -13.52 -2.46 18.56
C ASP A 36 -13.95 -3.92 18.80
N GLU A 37 -14.16 -4.69 17.73
CA GLU A 37 -14.39 -6.14 17.79
C GLU A 37 -13.10 -6.93 18.05
N ALA A 38 -13.26 -8.14 18.61
CA ALA A 38 -12.14 -9.03 18.86
C ALA A 38 -11.57 -9.55 17.53
N TYR A 39 -10.24 -9.59 17.44
CA TYR A 39 -9.53 -10.15 16.30
C TYR A 39 -9.91 -11.62 16.05
N ASP A 40 -10.31 -11.92 14.82
CA ASP A 40 -10.76 -13.25 14.37
C ASP A 40 -9.98 -13.72 13.14
N GLY A 41 -8.66 -13.53 13.18
CA GLY A 41 -7.75 -13.99 12.15
C GLY A 41 -8.10 -13.46 10.76
N LEU A 42 -8.10 -14.35 9.78
CA LEU A 42 -8.36 -14.04 8.37
C LEU A 42 -9.68 -13.28 8.13
N ARG A 43 -10.73 -13.54 8.92
CA ARG A 43 -12.02 -12.85 8.76
C ARG A 43 -11.84 -11.34 8.99
N SER A 44 -11.14 -10.96 10.05
CA SER A 44 -10.94 -9.54 10.36
C SER A 44 -10.02 -8.84 9.36
N HIS A 45 -9.05 -9.55 8.77
CA HIS A 45 -8.28 -9.00 7.65
C HIS A 45 -9.13 -8.74 6.40
N ARG A 46 -10.05 -9.65 6.06
CA ARG A 46 -10.98 -9.46 4.95
C ARG A 46 -11.94 -8.30 5.21
N GLU A 47 -12.44 -8.17 6.44
CA GLU A 47 -13.26 -7.02 6.87
C GLU A 47 -12.48 -5.70 6.76
N ALA A 48 -11.18 -5.70 7.08
CA ALA A 48 -10.32 -4.52 6.95
C ALA A 48 -10.19 -4.08 5.49
N LEU A 49 -9.99 -5.03 4.56
CA LEU A 49 -9.98 -4.74 3.13
C LEU A 49 -11.33 -4.25 2.63
N HIS A 50 -12.43 -4.90 3.01
CA HIS A 50 -13.78 -4.48 2.63
C HIS A 50 -14.03 -3.03 3.07
N PHE A 51 -13.65 -2.67 4.30
CA PHE A 51 -13.78 -1.30 4.80
C PHE A 51 -12.95 -0.28 4.01
N VAL A 52 -11.71 -0.62 3.66
CA VAL A 52 -10.84 0.26 2.86
C VAL A 52 -11.44 0.48 1.47
N PHE A 53 -11.85 -0.60 0.79
CA PHE A 53 -12.32 -0.50 -0.59
C PHE A 53 -13.71 0.13 -0.68
N ASP A 54 -14.63 -0.11 0.28
CA ASP A 54 -15.88 0.66 0.37
C ASP A 54 -15.62 2.17 0.40
N ARG A 55 -14.65 2.59 1.21
CA ARG A 55 -14.29 4.00 1.32
C ARG A 55 -13.63 4.56 0.08
N MET A 56 -12.81 3.78 -0.61
CA MET A 56 -12.24 4.19 -1.89
C MET A 56 -13.35 4.37 -2.94
N VAL A 57 -14.34 3.49 -2.96
CA VAL A 57 -15.53 3.64 -3.83
C VAL A 57 -16.29 4.92 -3.47
N GLU A 58 -16.58 5.14 -2.19
CA GLU A 58 -17.22 6.38 -1.72
C GLU A 58 -16.44 7.64 -2.15
N GLN A 59 -15.12 7.64 -1.94
CA GLN A 59 -14.25 8.76 -2.33
C GLN A 59 -14.28 9.01 -3.84
N SER A 60 -14.22 7.94 -4.67
CA SER A 60 -14.28 8.06 -6.12
C SER A 60 -15.62 8.63 -6.62
N LEU A 61 -16.72 8.33 -5.92
CA LEU A 61 -18.03 8.91 -6.22
C LEU A 61 -18.08 10.39 -5.87
N GLU A 62 -17.54 10.79 -4.71
CA GLU A 62 -17.44 12.19 -4.30
C GLU A 62 -16.58 13.00 -5.27
N ASP A 63 -15.44 12.46 -5.70
CA ASP A 63 -14.53 13.15 -6.61
C ASP A 63 -15.15 13.32 -8.00
N ARG A 64 -15.94 12.33 -8.45
CA ARG A 64 -16.75 12.46 -9.65
C ARG A 64 -17.81 13.55 -9.54
N GLU A 65 -18.49 13.66 -8.39
CA GLU A 65 -19.47 14.72 -8.15
C GLU A 65 -18.80 16.11 -8.12
N LYS A 66 -17.68 16.26 -7.42
CA LYS A 66 -16.89 17.50 -7.44
C LYS A 66 -16.43 17.87 -8.84
N ALA A 67 -15.97 16.90 -9.63
CA ALA A 67 -15.58 17.13 -11.02
C ALA A 67 -16.76 17.61 -11.88
N ARG A 68 -17.96 17.08 -11.65
CA ARG A 68 -19.19 17.54 -12.32
C ARG A 68 -19.48 18.99 -11.97
N ASP A 69 -19.40 19.35 -10.70
CA ASP A 69 -19.67 20.70 -10.22
C ASP A 69 -18.63 21.73 -10.72
N MET A 70 -17.36 21.34 -10.77
CA MET A 70 -16.25 22.24 -11.11
C MET A 70 -15.95 22.32 -12.61
N SER A 71 -16.09 21.22 -13.33
CA SER A 71 -15.61 21.04 -14.70
C SER A 71 -16.68 20.51 -15.67
N GLY A 72 -17.89 20.22 -15.19
CA GLY A 72 -19.01 19.74 -16.00
C GLY A 72 -19.01 18.23 -16.25
N ASP A 73 -20.09 17.77 -16.88
CA ASP A 73 -20.36 16.33 -17.08
C ASP A 73 -19.27 15.62 -17.89
N GLU A 74 -18.67 16.27 -18.90
CA GLU A 74 -17.65 15.62 -19.76
C GLU A 74 -16.41 15.19 -18.96
N THR A 75 -15.98 15.99 -17.97
CA THR A 75 -14.86 15.63 -17.11
C THR A 75 -15.27 14.59 -16.08
N ALA A 76 -16.45 14.73 -15.49
CA ALA A 76 -16.96 13.77 -14.51
C ALA A 76 -17.17 12.38 -15.11
N ASP A 77 -17.67 12.29 -16.34
CA ASP A 77 -17.94 11.00 -17.00
C ASP A 77 -16.66 10.22 -17.36
N LYS A 78 -15.49 10.87 -17.32
CA LYS A 78 -14.17 10.21 -17.44
C LYS A 78 -13.72 9.57 -16.13
N LEU A 79 -14.27 9.98 -14.99
CA LEU A 79 -14.01 9.36 -13.69
C LEU A 79 -15.00 8.21 -13.50
N HIS A 80 -14.53 6.97 -13.63
CA HIS A 80 -15.32 5.84 -13.21
C HIS A 80 -15.13 5.62 -11.71
N PRO A 81 -16.21 5.33 -10.95
CA PRO A 81 -16.06 4.85 -9.59
C PRO A 81 -15.29 3.52 -9.60
N TRP A 82 -14.49 3.29 -8.56
CA TRP A 82 -13.83 2.01 -8.38
C TRP A 82 -14.86 0.88 -8.23
N VAL A 83 -14.50 -0.31 -8.69
CA VAL A 83 -15.32 -1.53 -8.62
C VAL A 83 -14.47 -2.65 -8.07
N TYR A 84 -14.99 -3.33 -7.05
CA TYR A 84 -14.28 -4.42 -6.42
C TYR A 84 -15.20 -5.60 -6.05
N ASP A 85 -14.63 -6.79 -5.94
CA ASP A 85 -15.29 -8.03 -5.50
C ASP A 85 -14.39 -8.75 -4.49
N ILE A 86 -14.50 -8.38 -3.22
CA ILE A 86 -13.58 -8.87 -2.19
C ILE A 86 -13.60 -10.39 -2.05
N ASP A 87 -14.70 -11.07 -2.39
CA ASP A 87 -14.80 -12.53 -2.31
C ASP A 87 -13.84 -13.24 -3.27
N LYS A 88 -13.41 -12.56 -4.34
CA LYS A 88 -12.35 -13.06 -5.23
C LYS A 88 -10.95 -12.93 -4.66
N ALA A 89 -10.72 -12.00 -3.72
CA ALA A 89 -9.41 -11.80 -3.11
C ALA A 89 -8.94 -13.06 -2.37
N GLN A 90 -7.84 -13.65 -2.85
CA GLN A 90 -7.26 -14.84 -2.24
C GLN A 90 -6.07 -14.46 -1.33
N PRO A 91 -6.08 -14.89 -0.06
CA PRO A 91 -5.01 -14.59 0.89
C PRO A 91 -3.85 -15.60 0.82
N SER A 92 -2.64 -15.11 0.97
CA SER A 92 -1.41 -15.88 1.23
C SER A 92 -0.75 -15.36 2.50
N PRO A 93 -0.56 -16.18 3.55
CA PRO A 93 0.13 -15.72 4.76
C PRO A 93 1.61 -15.50 4.48
N LEU A 94 2.18 -14.43 5.06
CA LEU A 94 3.60 -14.11 4.94
C LEU A 94 4.29 -14.10 6.31
N ALA A 95 5.51 -14.61 6.35
CA ALA A 95 6.34 -14.49 7.55
C ALA A 95 6.88 -13.05 7.67
N PRO A 96 6.88 -12.42 8.86
CA PRO A 96 7.44 -11.08 9.03
C PRO A 96 8.90 -10.97 8.56
N GLN A 97 9.72 -12.02 8.72
CA GLN A 97 11.11 -12.01 8.26
C GLN A 97 11.23 -11.92 6.74
N GLU A 98 10.28 -12.50 6.00
CA GLU A 98 10.24 -12.43 4.54
C GLU A 98 9.68 -11.08 4.08
N PHE A 99 8.59 -10.62 4.71
CA PHE A 99 7.92 -9.38 4.35
C PHE A 99 8.78 -8.13 4.60
N PHE A 100 9.50 -8.09 5.73
CA PHE A 100 10.39 -6.98 6.10
C PHE A 100 11.84 -7.20 5.68
N TYR A 101 12.11 -8.15 4.79
CA TYR A 101 13.45 -8.31 4.23
C TYR A 101 13.85 -7.05 3.46
N CYS A 102 14.99 -6.47 3.84
CA CYS A 102 15.59 -5.32 3.16
C CYS A 102 16.93 -5.75 2.54
N PRO A 103 17.09 -5.64 1.21
CA PRO A 103 18.34 -6.02 0.58
C PRO A 103 19.46 -5.00 0.85
N ASN A 104 20.70 -5.46 0.75
CA ASN A 104 21.88 -4.61 0.80
C ASN A 104 22.13 -3.96 -0.57
N ILE A 105 22.55 -2.70 -0.56
CA ILE A 105 23.05 -2.04 -1.77
C ILE A 105 24.47 -2.55 -2.07
N LEU A 106 24.63 -3.20 -3.22
CA LEU A 106 25.91 -3.67 -3.73
C LEU A 106 26.68 -2.56 -4.46
N LYS A 107 25.97 -1.76 -5.26
CA LYS A 107 26.57 -0.70 -6.08
C LYS A 107 25.54 0.36 -6.43
N THR A 108 25.99 1.61 -6.47
CA THR A 108 25.30 2.69 -7.17
C THR A 108 26.17 3.14 -8.33
N ASP A 109 25.59 3.27 -9.52
CA ASP A 109 26.32 3.77 -10.69
C ASP A 109 26.27 5.30 -10.78
N HIS A 110 26.95 5.85 -11.78
CA HIS A 110 27.02 7.29 -12.01
C HIS A 110 25.66 7.93 -12.34
N TYR A 111 24.71 7.16 -12.86
CA TYR A 111 23.37 7.60 -13.24
C TYR A 111 22.36 7.46 -12.09
N GLY A 112 22.79 6.98 -10.92
CA GLY A 112 21.92 6.76 -9.77
C GLY A 112 21.17 5.43 -9.80
N ASN A 113 21.53 4.51 -10.70
CA ASN A 113 20.97 3.15 -10.67
C ASN A 113 21.56 2.40 -9.48
N VAL A 114 20.69 1.76 -8.71
CA VAL A 114 21.06 1.03 -7.49
C VAL A 114 20.94 -0.46 -7.78
N TRP A 115 21.95 -1.22 -7.36
CA TRP A 115 22.00 -2.67 -7.49
C TRP A 115 21.96 -3.27 -6.10
N TYR A 116 21.07 -4.24 -5.92
CA TYR A 116 20.79 -4.92 -4.66
C TYR A 116 21.35 -6.35 -4.67
N ASP A 117 21.57 -6.92 -3.49
CA ASP A 117 21.91 -8.34 -3.32
C ASP A 117 20.72 -9.29 -3.49
N ALA A 118 19.51 -8.74 -3.57
CA ALA A 118 18.32 -9.40 -4.09
C ALA A 118 17.96 -8.83 -5.47
N GLN A 119 17.57 -9.70 -6.39
CA GLN A 119 17.04 -9.30 -7.70
C GLN A 119 15.53 -9.47 -7.69
N TRP A 120 14.81 -8.43 -8.13
CA TRP A 120 13.45 -8.56 -8.61
C TRP A 120 13.50 -8.35 -10.11
N GLU A 121 13.17 -9.39 -10.86
CA GLU A 121 13.18 -9.35 -12.32
C GLU A 121 11.91 -8.65 -12.80
N HIS A 122 12.08 -7.47 -13.40
CA HIS A 122 11.07 -6.66 -14.09
C HIS A 122 10.42 -7.36 -15.31
N GLU A 123 10.53 -8.68 -15.41
CA GLU A 123 10.21 -9.39 -16.65
C GLU A 123 8.71 -9.50 -16.94
N ASN A 124 7.82 -9.17 -16.00
CA ASN A 124 6.38 -9.23 -16.25
C ASN A 124 5.61 -8.10 -15.56
N SER A 125 5.03 -7.20 -16.37
CA SER A 125 3.87 -6.40 -15.97
C SER A 125 2.79 -7.35 -15.41
N GLY A 126 2.22 -7.01 -14.26
CA GLY A 126 1.15 -7.81 -13.62
C GLY A 126 1.62 -8.69 -12.47
N THR A 127 2.90 -8.64 -12.09
CA THR A 127 3.42 -9.40 -10.95
C THR A 127 3.48 -8.58 -9.67
N THR A 128 3.39 -9.28 -8.54
CA THR A 128 3.58 -8.71 -7.20
C THR A 128 5.02 -8.24 -7.02
N VAL A 129 5.20 -6.98 -6.62
CA VAL A 129 6.49 -6.41 -6.23
C VAL A 129 6.75 -6.62 -4.73
N PRO A 130 7.98 -6.91 -4.30
CA PRO A 130 8.28 -7.03 -2.88
C PRO A 130 8.20 -5.66 -2.20
N TYR A 131 7.79 -5.62 -0.93
CA TYR A 131 7.56 -4.38 -0.18
C TYR A 131 8.76 -3.43 -0.18
N TRP A 132 9.99 -3.95 0.00
CA TRP A 132 11.20 -3.12 -0.06
C TRP A 132 11.34 -2.41 -1.42
N TYR A 133 10.96 -3.07 -2.52
CA TYR A 133 11.07 -2.50 -3.86
C TYR A 133 10.04 -1.38 -4.04
N ALA A 134 8.78 -1.64 -3.67
CA ALA A 134 7.70 -0.66 -3.70
C ALA A 134 8.05 0.62 -2.92
N LEU A 135 8.71 0.49 -1.77
CA LEU A 135 9.10 1.65 -0.95
C LEU A 135 10.34 2.36 -1.51
N MET A 136 11.35 1.60 -1.95
CA MET A 136 12.70 2.15 -2.23
C MET A 136 12.94 2.56 -3.68
N GLU A 137 12.25 1.92 -4.62
CA GLU A 137 12.41 2.12 -6.06
C GLU A 137 11.09 2.59 -6.68
N PRO A 138 10.58 3.78 -6.33
CA PRO A 138 9.36 4.31 -6.95
C PRO A 138 9.56 4.61 -8.44
N VAL A 139 8.47 4.59 -9.19
CA VAL A 139 8.40 4.97 -10.61
C VAL A 139 8.90 6.41 -10.76
N TYR A 140 8.42 7.28 -9.88
CA TYR A 140 8.76 8.70 -9.88
C TYR A 140 9.34 9.18 -8.55
N GLY A 141 10.13 10.25 -8.64
CA GLY A 141 10.64 10.94 -7.47
C GLY A 141 11.94 10.35 -6.93
N ARG A 142 12.17 10.58 -5.63
CA ARG A 142 13.45 10.28 -4.98
C ARG A 142 13.43 8.86 -4.43
N LYS A 143 14.40 8.05 -4.85
CA LYS A 143 14.65 6.72 -4.28
C LYS A 143 14.90 6.80 -2.77
N ASN A 144 14.21 5.96 -2.02
CA ASN A 144 14.40 5.82 -0.59
C ASN A 144 15.55 4.83 -0.30
N LYS A 145 16.19 5.00 0.84
CA LYS A 145 17.34 4.16 1.23
C LYS A 145 16.92 3.03 2.17
N PRO A 146 17.75 2.00 2.36
CA PRO A 146 17.54 0.99 3.39
C PRO A 146 17.28 1.58 4.79
N GLU A 147 17.92 2.71 5.12
CA GLU A 147 17.67 3.40 6.39
C GLU A 147 16.26 3.99 6.47
N ASP A 148 15.71 4.48 5.36
CA ASP A 148 14.33 4.96 5.28
C ASP A 148 13.36 3.79 5.44
N PHE A 149 13.57 2.68 4.72
CA PHE A 149 12.77 1.46 4.87
C PHE A 149 12.72 1.00 6.33
N LYS A 150 13.89 0.94 6.99
CA LYS A 150 13.96 0.58 8.41
C LYS A 150 13.21 1.58 9.29
N LYS A 151 13.41 2.89 9.08
CA LYS A 151 12.78 3.96 9.86
C LYS A 151 11.25 3.94 9.74
N VAL A 152 10.73 3.72 8.53
CA VAL A 152 9.28 3.60 8.26
C VAL A 152 8.71 2.41 9.02
N ASN A 153 9.37 1.25 8.95
CA ASN A 153 8.89 0.05 9.63
C ASN A 153 8.98 0.15 11.16
N GLU A 154 10.02 0.77 11.71
CA GLU A 154 10.12 1.04 13.15
C GLU A 154 9.03 2.01 13.63
N ALA A 155 8.62 2.98 12.80
CA ALA A 155 7.53 3.89 13.11
C ALA A 155 6.15 3.21 12.99
N LEU A 156 5.98 2.35 11.98
CA LEU A 156 4.73 1.63 11.74
C LEU A 156 4.50 0.52 12.78
N PHE A 157 5.56 -0.14 13.23
CA PHE A 157 5.52 -1.25 14.20
C PHE A 157 6.54 -1.02 15.34
N PRO A 158 6.28 -0.04 16.24
CA PRO A 158 7.24 0.37 17.27
C PRO A 158 7.54 -0.72 18.32
N ASN A 159 6.67 -1.73 18.44
CA ASN A 159 6.85 -2.86 19.35
C ASN A 159 7.54 -4.07 18.68
N GLY A 160 8.06 -3.90 17.46
CA GLY A 160 8.68 -4.97 16.68
C GLY A 160 7.69 -5.80 15.87
N THR A 161 8.20 -6.80 15.14
CA THR A 161 7.45 -7.53 14.12
C THR A 161 6.99 -8.94 14.54
N ASP A 162 7.38 -9.40 15.74
CA ASP A 162 7.12 -10.77 16.21
C ASP A 162 5.64 -11.08 16.44
N ALA A 163 4.83 -10.05 16.70
CA ALA A 163 3.42 -10.16 17.02
C ALA A 163 2.49 -9.78 15.84
N LEU A 164 3.06 -9.68 14.63
CA LEU A 164 2.33 -9.34 13.42
C LEU A 164 1.74 -10.58 12.76
N GLU A 165 0.53 -10.43 12.23
CA GLU A 165 -0.08 -11.39 11.32
C GLU A 165 -0.25 -10.71 9.96
N ILE A 166 0.33 -11.29 8.91
CA ILE A 166 0.47 -10.64 7.59
C ILE A 166 -0.15 -11.54 6.53
N TYR A 167 -1.02 -10.95 5.72
CA TYR A 167 -1.53 -11.57 4.51
C TYR A 167 -1.26 -10.69 3.32
N GLU A 168 -0.76 -11.30 2.26
CA GLU A 168 -0.81 -10.80 0.90
C GLU A 168 -2.08 -11.28 0.22
N TRP A 169 -2.67 -10.42 -0.59
CA TRP A 169 -3.88 -10.70 -1.32
C TRP A 169 -3.61 -10.61 -2.81
N THR A 170 -4.26 -11.48 -3.59
CA THR A 170 -4.33 -11.27 -5.04
C THR A 170 -4.91 -9.88 -5.34
N THR A 171 -4.76 -9.37 -6.55
CA THR A 171 -5.15 -8.00 -6.92
C THR A 171 -6.08 -7.97 -8.13
N ASP A 172 -6.49 -9.13 -8.65
CA ASP A 172 -7.37 -9.33 -9.80
C ASP A 172 -8.87 -9.11 -9.52
N TRP A 173 -9.20 -8.53 -8.37
CA TRP A 173 -10.56 -8.37 -7.87
C TRP A 173 -11.01 -6.92 -7.76
N SER A 174 -10.15 -5.94 -8.07
CA SER A 174 -10.48 -4.52 -8.07
C SER A 174 -9.79 -3.81 -9.23
N ASP A 175 -10.52 -2.95 -9.92
CA ASP A 175 -10.00 -2.12 -11.03
C ASP A 175 -9.00 -1.05 -10.56
N TYR A 176 -8.90 -0.80 -9.25
CA TYR A 176 -7.84 0.01 -8.66
C TYR A 176 -6.44 -0.52 -9.02
N PHE A 177 -6.27 -1.83 -9.17
CA PHE A 177 -4.97 -2.46 -9.42
C PHE A 177 -4.58 -2.56 -10.90
N ASP A 178 -5.49 -2.28 -11.82
CA ASP A 178 -5.29 -2.47 -13.27
C ASP A 178 -4.07 -1.67 -13.76
N ALA A 179 -3.94 -0.43 -13.26
CA ALA A 179 -2.84 0.46 -13.56
C ALA A 179 -1.48 -0.15 -13.12
N GLY A 180 -1.39 -0.62 -11.88
CA GLY A 180 -0.21 -1.32 -11.38
C GLY A 180 0.10 -2.58 -12.17
N HIS A 181 -0.90 -3.36 -12.58
CA HIS A 181 -0.69 -4.56 -13.40
C HIS A 181 -0.12 -4.26 -14.78
N GLU A 182 -0.38 -3.09 -15.36
CA GLU A 182 0.16 -2.75 -16.68
C GLU A 182 1.63 -2.29 -16.62
N TRP A 183 2.07 -1.70 -15.52
CA TRP A 183 3.32 -0.94 -15.46
C TRP A 183 4.29 -1.40 -14.37
N TYR A 184 4.00 -1.09 -13.11
CA TYR A 184 4.96 -1.23 -12.00
C TYR A 184 4.90 -2.58 -11.27
N GLY A 185 3.69 -3.14 -11.19
CA GLY A 185 3.31 -4.18 -10.24
C GLY A 185 2.20 -3.70 -9.32
N ALA A 186 1.43 -4.65 -8.79
CA ALA A 186 0.31 -4.35 -7.89
C ALA A 186 0.34 -5.27 -6.68
N CYS A 187 0.16 -4.69 -5.49
CA CYS A 187 0.19 -5.41 -4.23
C CYS A 187 -0.93 -4.95 -3.31
N CYS A 188 -1.46 -5.89 -2.54
CA CYS A 188 -2.40 -5.62 -1.47
C CYS A 188 -1.97 -6.44 -0.25
N TRP A 189 -1.60 -5.76 0.82
CA TRP A 189 -1.24 -6.39 2.09
C TRP A 189 -2.16 -5.93 3.19
N SER A 190 -2.47 -6.84 4.10
CA SER A 190 -3.14 -6.52 5.36
C SER A 190 -2.29 -7.09 6.49
N ILE A 191 -1.92 -6.22 7.42
CA ILE A 191 -1.09 -6.55 8.57
C ILE A 191 -1.88 -6.23 9.81
N TYR A 192 -1.93 -7.16 10.76
CA TYR A 192 -2.53 -6.93 12.07
C TYR A 192 -1.44 -6.95 13.15
N ASP A 193 -1.32 -5.85 13.88
CA ASP A 193 -0.43 -5.73 15.02
C ASP A 193 -1.18 -6.04 16.33
N LYS A 194 -0.89 -7.22 16.90
CA LYS A 194 -1.52 -7.68 18.15
C LYS A 194 -1.12 -6.85 19.37
N THR A 195 0.00 -6.14 19.32
CA THR A 195 0.48 -5.30 20.42
C THR A 195 -0.22 -3.94 20.47
N MET A 196 -0.64 -3.45 19.29
CA MET A 196 -1.31 -2.16 19.13
C MET A 196 -2.82 -2.29 18.89
N ASN A 197 -3.32 -3.51 18.64
CA ASN A 197 -4.71 -3.80 18.26
C ASN A 197 -5.14 -2.93 17.05
N ARG A 198 -4.29 -2.93 16.02
CA ARG A 198 -4.37 -2.05 14.84
C ARG A 198 -4.04 -2.82 13.57
N TYR A 199 -4.72 -2.49 12.48
CA TYR A 199 -4.37 -2.95 11.13
C TYR A 199 -3.58 -1.88 10.39
N ALA A 200 -2.65 -2.33 9.55
CA ALA A 200 -2.13 -1.58 8.43
C ALA A 200 -2.54 -2.29 7.14
N VAL A 201 -3.38 -1.65 6.33
CA VAL A 201 -3.63 -2.05 4.95
C VAL A 201 -2.67 -1.26 4.08
N MET A 202 -1.94 -1.95 3.22
CA MET A 202 -0.93 -1.37 2.35
C MET A 202 -1.24 -1.72 0.91
N LEU A 203 -1.32 -0.69 0.07
CA LEU A 203 -1.69 -0.81 -1.34
C LEU A 203 -0.56 -0.31 -2.23
N VAL A 204 -0.36 -0.99 -3.36
CA VAL A 204 0.55 -0.58 -4.42
C VAL A 204 -0.20 -0.74 -5.74
N SER A 205 -0.35 0.35 -6.48
CA SER A 205 -0.89 0.37 -7.85
C SER A 205 -0.41 1.62 -8.58
N ALA A 206 0.86 1.59 -8.99
CA ALA A 206 1.52 2.74 -9.61
C ALA A 206 1.56 2.64 -11.14
N THR A 207 1.46 3.79 -11.81
CA THR A 207 1.67 3.94 -13.26
C THR A 207 2.90 4.80 -13.56
N ASP A 208 3.41 4.68 -14.79
CA ASP A 208 4.08 5.77 -15.50
C ASP A 208 3.11 6.97 -15.67
#